data_AF-A0A7K7WUM3-F1
#
_entry.id   AF-A0A7K7WUM3-F1
#
_cell.length_a   1.000
_cell.length_b   1.000
_cell.length_c   1.000
_cell.angle_alpha   90.00
_cell.angle_beta   90.00
_cell.angle_gamma   90.00
#
_symmetry.space_group_name_H-M   'P 1'
#
loop_
_entity.id
_entity.type
_entity.pdbx_description
1 polymer ?
#
loop_
_entity_poly.entity_id
_entity_poly.type
_entity_poly.pdbx_seq_one_letter_code
_entity_poly.pdbx_strand_id
1 'polypeptide(L)' 'RPFCLRFQGLVEDFNLGTLLRLDCREGYTEENTILATRIQFFAIEIARNREGCNDVVYKRAIKPAPAGVTG' A
#
# COMPACT_ATOMS: atom_id res chain seq x y z
N ARG A 1 6.27 -18.74 -8.72
CA ARG A 1 5.92 -17.87 -7.56
C ARG A 1 5.96 -18.66 -6.24
N PRO A 2 7.13 -19.14 -5.76
CA PRO A 2 7.19 -19.98 -4.55
C PRO A 2 6.71 -19.26 -3.29
N PHE A 3 7.00 -17.95 -3.16
CA PHE A 3 6.54 -17.14 -2.03
C PHE A 3 5.02 -17.17 -1.87
N CYS A 4 4.28 -16.91 -2.97
CA CYS A 4 2.83 -16.76 -2.95
C CYS A 4 2.11 -18.06 -2.60
N LEU A 5 2.59 -19.19 -3.12
CA LEU A 5 1.93 -20.49 -2.95
C LEU A 5 1.90 -20.96 -1.49
N ARG A 6 2.79 -20.45 -0.63
CA ARG A 6 2.78 -20.75 0.82
C ARG A 6 1.53 -20.25 1.55
N PHE A 7 0.77 -19.37 0.90
CA PHE A 7 -0.44 -18.76 1.47
C PHE A 7 -1.72 -19.28 0.82
N GLN A 8 -1.62 -20.27 -0.07
CA GLN A 8 -2.78 -20.92 -0.66
C GLN A 8 -3.61 -21.61 0.43
N GLY A 9 -4.91 -21.27 0.51
CA GLY A 9 -5.82 -21.79 1.54
C GLY A 9 -5.70 -21.11 2.91
N LEU A 10 -4.70 -20.26 3.13
CA LEU A 10 -4.54 -19.46 4.35
C LEU A 10 -5.02 -18.03 4.15
N VAL A 11 -4.74 -17.45 2.98
CA VAL A 11 -5.15 -16.09 2.61
C VAL A 11 -6.08 -16.18 1.42
N GLU A 12 -7.31 -15.70 1.61
CA GLU A 12 -8.28 -15.57 0.53
C GLU A 12 -7.70 -14.69 -0.58
N ASP A 13 -7.85 -15.16 -1.82
CA ASP A 13 -7.39 -14.47 -3.02
C ASP A 13 -5.91 -14.04 -2.98
N PHE A 14 -5.04 -14.86 -2.36
CA PHE A 14 -3.62 -14.56 -2.21
C PHE A 14 -2.91 -14.16 -3.53
N ASN A 15 -3.40 -14.65 -4.66
CA ASN A 15 -2.87 -14.44 -6.01
C ASN A 15 -3.58 -13.32 -6.79
N LEU A 16 -4.62 -12.69 -6.26
CA LEU A 16 -5.33 -11.56 -6.88
C LEU A 16 -4.37 -10.40 -7.17
N GLY A 17 -4.52 -9.77 -8.33
CA GLY A 17 -3.72 -8.61 -8.73
C GLY A 17 -4.12 -7.35 -7.97
N THR A 18 -3.14 -6.60 -7.50
CA THR A 18 -3.32 -5.28 -6.86
C THR A 18 -2.22 -4.33 -7.30
N LEU A 19 -2.50 -3.04 -7.24
CA LEU A 19 -1.49 -2.00 -7.44
C LEU A 19 -0.62 -1.89 -6.18
N LEU A 20 0.68 -1.74 -6.38
CA LEU A 20 1.65 -1.52 -5.32
C LEU A 20 2.54 -0.34 -5.70
N ARG A 21 2.75 0.58 -4.74
CA ARG A 21 3.66 1.71 -4.89
C ARG A 21 5.12 1.27 -4.75
N LEU A 22 5.99 1.72 -5.65
CA LEU A 22 7.43 1.50 -5.55
C LEU A 22 8.03 2.32 -4.40
N ASP A 23 7.74 3.62 -4.36
CA ASP A 23 7.99 4.54 -3.26
C ASP A 23 6.69 4.81 -2.48
N CYS A 24 6.65 4.41 -1.21
CA CYS A 24 5.48 4.58 -0.35
C CYS A 24 5.24 6.02 0.12
N ARG A 25 6.22 6.92 -0.08
CA ARG A 25 6.14 8.34 0.27
C ARG A 25 5.38 9.15 -0.79
N GLU A 26 5.27 8.58 -1.99
CA GLU A 26 4.62 9.17 -3.15
C GLU A 26 3.25 8.54 -3.44
N GLY A 27 2.51 9.14 -4.38
CA GLY A 27 1.21 8.66 -4.82
C GLY A 27 1.30 7.52 -5.85
N TYR A 28 0.15 7.05 -6.32
CA TYR A 28 0.09 6.17 -7.48
C TYR A 28 0.28 6.99 -8.75
N THR A 29 1.38 6.74 -9.47
CA THR A 29 1.65 7.24 -10.83
C THR A 29 2.07 6.08 -11.72
N GLU A 30 2.16 6.28 -13.04
CA GLU A 30 2.61 5.23 -13.96
C GLU A 30 4.02 4.75 -13.60
N GLU A 31 4.91 5.68 -13.24
CA GLU A 31 6.31 5.40 -12.90
C GLU A 31 6.47 4.81 -11.49
N ASN A 32 5.54 5.09 -10.58
CA ASN A 32 5.60 4.66 -9.18
C ASN A 32 4.68 3.46 -8.87
N THR A 33 4.06 2.82 -9.87
CA THR A 33 3.08 1.76 -9.65
C THR A 33 3.40 0.49 -10.41
N ILE A 34 3.32 -0.66 -9.73
CA ILE A 34 3.43 -1.98 -10.35
C ILE A 34 2.23 -2.87 -10.00
N LEU A 35 1.96 -3.86 -10.86
CA LEU A 35 1.02 -4.93 -10.56
C LEU A 35 1.71 -6.00 -9.70
N ALA A 36 1.24 -6.18 -8.47
CA ALA A 36 1.69 -7.21 -7.55
C ALA A 36 0.54 -8.15 -7.18
N THR A 37 0.86 -9.32 -6.62
CA THR A 37 -0.18 -10.16 -6.00
C THR A 37 -0.57 -9.63 -4.63
N ARG A 38 -1.80 -9.88 -4.19
CA ARG A 38 -2.34 -9.48 -2.88
C ARG A 38 -1.40 -9.87 -1.74
N ILE A 39 -0.82 -11.06 -1.80
CA ILE A 39 0.10 -11.51 -0.75
C ILE A 39 1.45 -10.78 -0.76
N GLN A 40 1.95 -10.36 -1.93
CA GLN A 40 3.14 -9.53 -2.02
C GLN A 40 2.85 -8.11 -1.49
N PHE A 41 1.69 -7.56 -1.84
CA PHE A 41 1.23 -6.28 -1.32
C PHE A 41 1.13 -6.30 0.21
N PHE A 42 0.49 -7.32 0.80
CA PHE A 42 0.42 -7.44 2.25
C PHE A 42 1.79 -7.55 2.90
N ALA A 43 2.69 -8.40 2.37
CA ALA A 43 4.03 -8.54 2.94
C ALA A 43 4.77 -7.20 2.98
N ILE A 44 4.70 -6.43 1.90
CA ILE A 44 5.40 -5.15 1.76
C ILE A 44 4.76 -4.06 2.62
N GLU A 45 3.42 -3.91 2.58
CA GLU A 45 2.72 -2.88 3.34
C GLU A 45 2.75 -3.15 4.86
N ILE A 46 2.74 -4.41 5.29
CA ILE A 46 2.93 -4.76 6.71
C ILE A 46 4.34 -4.38 7.17
N ALA A 47 5.37 -4.66 6.37
CA ALA A 47 6.74 -4.24 6.69
C ALA A 47 6.86 -2.72 6.77
N ARG A 48 6.34 -2.00 5.76
CA ARG A 48 6.31 -0.52 5.72
C ARG A 48 5.61 0.09 6.93
N ASN A 49 4.50 -0.50 7.39
CA ASN A 49 3.80 -0.03 8.59
C ASN A 49 4.62 -0.29 9.86
N ARG A 50 5.28 -1.45 9.97
CA ARG A 50 6.13 -1.77 11.14
C ARG A 50 7.40 -0.93 11.21
N GLU A 51 7.93 -0.52 10.06
CA GLU A 51 9.14 0.31 9.93
C GLU A 51 8.84 1.82 9.92
N GLY A 52 7.57 2.23 9.94
CA GLY A 52 7.16 3.64 9.95
C GLY A 52 7.26 4.35 8.60
N CYS A 53 7.54 3.64 7.50
CA CYS A 53 7.64 4.24 6.16
C CYS A 53 6.31 4.86 5.68
N ASN A 54 5.18 4.38 6.19
CA ASN A 54 3.84 4.88 5.87
C ASN A 54 3.36 6.00 6.80
N ASP A 55 4.15 6.42 7.80
CA ASP A 55 3.76 7.48 8.74
C ASP A 55 3.44 8.80 8.03
N VAL A 56 4.16 9.10 6.95
CA VAL A 56 3.94 10.31 6.14
C VAL A 56 2.55 10.29 5.50
N VAL A 57 2.11 9.13 5.00
CA VAL A 57 0.78 8.96 4.40
C VAL A 57 -0.29 9.08 5.47
N TYR A 58 -0.11 8.42 6.61
CA TYR A 58 -1.02 8.52 7.74
C TYR A 58 -1.17 9.98 8.19
N LYS A 59 -0.07 10.67 8.48
CA LYS A 59 -0.06 12.09 8.90
C LYS A 59 -0.72 13.03 7.90
N ARG A 60 -0.59 12.78 6.59
CA ARG A 60 -1.30 13.53 5.54
C ARG A 60 -2.81 13.29 5.60
N ALA A 61 -3.25 12.05 5.84
CA ALA A 61 -4.66 11.68 5.88
C ALA A 61 -5.42 12.21 7.11
N ILE A 62 -4.75 12.33 8.26
CA ILE A 62 -5.34 12.88 9.51
C ILE A 62 -5.29 14.41 9.59
N LYS A 63 -4.70 15.10 8.61
CA LYS A 63 -4.75 16.57 8.57
C LYS A 63 -6.18 17.00 8.21
N PRO A 64 -6.89 17.74 9.07
CA PRO A 64 -8.22 18.24 8.71
C PRO A 64 -8.10 19.14 7.49
N ALA A 65 -9.04 19.03 6.55
CA ALA A 65 -9.13 19.94 5.43
C ALA A 65 -9.13 21.39 5.97
N PRO A 66 -8.41 22.34 5.35
CA PRO A 66 -8.45 23.73 5.78
C PRO A 66 -9.92 24.18 5.74
N ALA A 67 -10.41 24.70 6.87
CA ALA A 67 -11.75 25.25 6.97
C ALA A 67 -11.93 26.26 5.83
N GLY A 68 -12.93 26.01 4.98
CA GLY A 68 -13.14 26.77 3.76
C GLY A 68 -13.20 28.27 4.03
N VAL A 69 -12.46 29.04 3.24
CA VAL A 69 -12.68 30.47 3.10
C VAL A 69 -13.99 30.62 2.34
N THR A 70 -15.08 30.86 3.06
CA THR A 70 -16.31 31.41 2.48
C THR A 70 -16.05 32.88 2.17
N GLY A 71 -15.90 33.19 0.89
CA GLY A 71 -16.00 34.54 0.32
C GLY A 71 -17.23 34.62 -0.55
#